data_AF-A0A2T5Q3W4-F1
#
_entry.id   AF-A0A2T5Q3W4-F1
#
_cell.length_a   1.000
_cell.length_b   1.000
_cell.length_c   1.000
_cell.angle_alpha   90.00
_cell.angle_beta   90.00
_cell.angle_gamma   90.00
#
_symmetry.space_group_name_H-M   'P 1'
#
loop_
_entity.id
_entity.type
_entity.pdbx_description
1 polymer ?
#
loop_
_entity_poly.entity_id
_entity_poly.type
_entity_poly.pdbx_seq_one_letter_code
_entity_poly.pdbx_strand_id
1 'polypeptide(L)'
;MQNVKISLKNISKIVWYNIIVIVIATLLFGLVGGLYAKHKQHTDYVSTRNLMTTNSYRGSAANEEVQANINLGDTYAKIVESDDVARVARQKLPKSIRKKYSTNQISSMVKADPVMQTTIVKVNVKAETAKVSSEIVNAVTDAAAEQIPKKVPSVGKISLFARETAGDAQSVTTPSIKKFTLIGAAAGFLFGMVLAFSVTTWIKLI
;
A
#
# COMPACT_ATOMS: atom_id res chain seq x y z
N MET A 1 -5.14 -54.91 -3.34
CA MET A 1 -5.24 -53.45 -3.58
C MET A 1 -3.98 -53.03 -4.32
N GLN A 2 -4.07 -52.75 -5.63
CA GLN A 2 -2.89 -52.34 -6.40
C GLN A 2 -2.47 -50.93 -5.97
N ASN A 3 -1.24 -50.79 -5.49
CA ASN A 3 -0.61 -49.51 -5.22
C ASN A 3 -0.44 -48.75 -6.53
N VAL A 4 -1.39 -47.87 -6.86
CA VAL A 4 -1.21 -46.90 -7.95
C VAL A 4 -0.09 -45.95 -7.53
N LYS A 5 1.15 -46.29 -7.86
CA LYS A 5 2.27 -45.35 -7.75
C LYS A 5 1.99 -44.21 -8.73
N ILE A 6 1.48 -43.09 -8.22
CA ILE A 6 1.40 -41.84 -8.97
C ILE A 6 2.85 -41.42 -9.25
N SER A 7 3.36 -41.83 -10.41
CA SER A 7 4.67 -41.40 -10.90
C SER A 7 4.55 -40.01 -11.54
N LEU A 8 5.57 -39.17 -11.38
CA LEU A 8 5.70 -37.87 -12.08
C LEU A 8 5.46 -38.00 -13.59
N LYS A 9 5.85 -39.14 -14.17
CA LYS A 9 5.65 -39.45 -15.60
C LYS A 9 4.17 -39.57 -15.98
N ASN A 10 3.33 -40.08 -15.07
CA ASN A 10 1.89 -40.21 -15.26
C ASN A 10 1.19 -38.86 -15.13
N ILE A 11 1.60 -38.04 -14.16
CA ILE A 11 1.10 -36.66 -13.98
C ILE A 11 1.40 -35.82 -15.23
N SER A 12 2.65 -35.86 -15.70
CA SER A 12 3.07 -35.11 -16.90
C SER A 12 2.27 -35.53 -18.15
N LYS A 13 2.02 -36.82 -18.35
CA LYS A 13 1.23 -37.31 -19.49
C LYS A 13 -0.22 -36.80 -19.46
N ILE A 14 -0.83 -36.69 -18.28
CA ILE A 14 -2.19 -36.15 -18.11
C ILE A 14 -2.23 -34.66 -18.46
N VAL A 15 -1.24 -33.89 -17.98
CA VAL A 15 -1.13 -32.45 -18.28
C VAL A 15 -0.94 -32.22 -19.78
N TRP A 16 -0.05 -32.99 -20.42
CA TRP A 16 0.19 -32.88 -21.87
C TRP A 16 -1.02 -33.23 -22.72
N TYR A 17 -1.78 -34.26 -22.35
CA TYR A 17 -2.98 -34.65 -23.09
C TYR A 17 -4.10 -33.58 -23.03
N ASN A 18 -4.18 -32.85 -21.92
CA ASN A 18 -5.22 -31.83 -21.70
C ASN A 18 -4.68 -30.40 -21.80
N ILE A 19 -3.51 -30.21 -22.43
CA ILE A 19 -2.83 -28.91 -22.45
C ILE A 19 -3.71 -27.81 -23.05
N ILE A 20 -4.55 -28.14 -24.03
CA ILE A 20 -5.50 -27.22 -24.65
C ILE A 20 -6.51 -26.69 -23.64
N VAL A 21 -7.06 -27.56 -22.78
CA VAL A 21 -8.02 -27.18 -21.73
C VAL A 21 -7.36 -26.22 -20.73
N ILE A 22 -6.12 -26.52 -20.33
CA ILE A 22 -5.35 -25.70 -19.38
C ILE A 22 -5.06 -24.33 -19.99
N VAL A 23 -4.63 -24.27 -21.25
CA VAL A 23 -4.33 -23.03 -21.96
C VAL A 23 -5.59 -22.18 -22.14
N ILE A 24 -6.71 -22.77 -22.56
CA ILE A 24 -7.99 -22.05 -22.71
C ILE A 24 -8.44 -21.49 -21.36
N ALA A 25 -8.42 -22.29 -20.29
CA ALA A 25 -8.78 -21.81 -18.96
C ALA A 25 -7.88 -20.65 -18.49
N THR A 26 -6.57 -20.76 -18.72
CA THR A 26 -5.60 -19.71 -18.41
C THR A 26 -5.91 -18.40 -19.15
N LEU A 27 -6.17 -18.48 -20.45
CA LEU A 27 -6.49 -17.30 -21.27
C LEU A 27 -7.84 -16.68 -20.89
N LEU A 28 -8.87 -17.49 -20.66
CA LEU A 28 -10.20 -17.01 -20.26
C LEU A 28 -10.16 -16.26 -18.93
N PHE A 29 -9.56 -16.85 -17.90
CA PHE A 29 -9.46 -16.19 -16.60
C PHE A 29 -8.50 -15.00 -16.62
N GLY A 30 -7.42 -15.06 -17.40
CA GLY A 30 -6.53 -13.92 -17.62
C GLY A 30 -7.26 -12.73 -18.28
N LEU A 31 -8.10 -13.00 -19.28
CA LEU A 31 -8.93 -12.01 -19.94
C LEU A 31 -9.96 -11.41 -18.97
N VAL A 32 -10.67 -12.25 -18.22
CA VAL A 32 -11.64 -11.81 -17.19
C VAL A 32 -10.97 -10.91 -16.15
N GLY A 33 -9.81 -11.33 -15.63
CA GLY A 33 -9.03 -10.54 -14.66
C GLY A 33 -8.58 -9.20 -15.24
N GLY A 34 -8.12 -9.18 -16.49
CA GLY A 34 -7.71 -7.96 -17.18
C GLY A 34 -8.87 -6.99 -17.42
N LEU A 35 -10.02 -7.49 -17.90
CA LEU A 35 -11.22 -6.70 -18.13
C LEU A 35 -11.79 -6.14 -16.83
N TYR A 36 -11.84 -6.96 -15.77
CA TYR A 36 -12.24 -6.52 -14.43
C TYR A 36 -11.38 -5.35 -13.95
N ALA A 37 -10.05 -5.48 -14.05
CA ALA A 37 -9.14 -4.42 -13.63
C ALA A 37 -9.29 -3.17 -14.47
N LYS A 38 -9.38 -3.29 -15.80
CA LYS A 38 -9.60 -2.17 -16.72
C LYS A 38 -10.88 -1.40 -16.40
N HIS A 39 -11.97 -2.09 -16.08
CA HIS A 39 -13.25 -1.47 -15.77
C HIS A 39 -13.26 -0.74 -14.41
N LYS A 40 -12.48 -1.20 -13.43
CA LYS A 40 -12.39 -0.60 -12.09
C LYS A 40 -11.19 0.33 -11.90
N GLN A 41 -10.42 0.56 -12.95
CA GLN A 41 -9.19 1.35 -12.90
C GLN A 41 -9.47 2.81 -12.58
N HIS A 42 -8.79 3.34 -11.57
CA HIS A 42 -8.74 4.77 -11.24
C HIS A 42 -7.28 5.18 -10.99
N THR A 43 -7.01 6.47 -11.17
CA THR A 43 -5.70 7.06 -10.91
C THR A 43 -5.81 7.98 -9.71
N ASP A 44 -5.03 7.68 -8.69
CA ASP A 44 -4.83 8.55 -7.54
C ASP A 44 -3.46 9.22 -7.62
N TYR A 45 -3.27 10.27 -6.84
CA TYR A 45 -2.02 10.98 -6.68
C TYR A 45 -1.52 10.83 -5.25
N VAL A 46 -0.24 10.52 -5.11
CA VAL A 46 0.43 10.36 -3.82
C VAL A 46 1.48 11.45 -3.67
N SER A 47 1.34 12.28 -2.66
CA SER A 47 2.38 13.24 -2.24
C SER A 47 3.01 12.77 -0.94
N THR A 48 4.32 12.98 -0.80
CA THR A 48 5.09 12.43 0.33
C THR A 48 5.89 13.54 1.00
N ARG A 49 5.68 13.78 2.29
CA ARG A 49 6.52 14.72 3.07
C ARG A 49 7.03 14.03 4.32
N ASN A 50 8.31 14.20 4.58
CA ASN A 50 8.98 13.57 5.72
C ASN A 50 9.04 14.54 6.92
N LEU A 51 8.95 13.98 8.11
CA LEU A 51 9.25 14.65 9.37
C LEU A 51 10.40 13.92 10.06
N MET A 52 11.25 14.66 10.77
CA MET A 52 12.40 14.14 11.49
C MET A 52 12.40 14.72 12.90
N THR A 53 12.56 13.87 13.90
CA THR A 53 12.78 14.37 15.27
C THR A 53 14.24 14.78 15.41
N THR A 54 14.45 15.97 15.98
CA THR A 54 15.77 16.56 16.18
C THR A 54 15.90 17.08 17.61
N ASN A 55 16.93 16.60 18.32
CA ASN A 55 17.38 17.18 19.58
C ASN A 55 18.75 17.81 19.39
N SER A 56 19.14 18.69 20.31
CA SER A 56 20.54 19.07 20.47
C SER A 56 21.28 17.92 21.15
N TYR A 57 21.49 16.80 20.44
CA TYR A 57 22.16 15.61 20.96
C TYR A 57 23.55 15.99 21.49
N ARG A 58 23.67 16.13 22.82
CA ARG A 58 24.89 16.60 23.50
C ARG A 58 25.09 15.81 24.79
N GLY A 59 26.35 15.57 25.16
CA GLY A 59 26.70 14.83 26.38
C GLY A 59 26.57 13.32 26.23
N SER A 60 26.66 12.61 27.37
CA SER A 60 26.72 11.14 27.42
C SER A 60 25.44 10.44 26.96
N ALA A 61 24.28 11.09 27.09
CA ALA A 61 22.98 10.51 26.75
C ALA A 61 22.57 10.68 25.27
N ALA A 62 23.38 11.33 24.44
CA ALA A 62 23.03 11.63 23.05
C ALA A 62 22.61 10.39 22.23
N ASN A 63 23.31 9.27 22.37
CA ASN A 63 22.97 8.03 21.66
C ASN A 63 21.66 7.40 22.18
N GLU A 64 21.42 7.49 23.48
CA GLU A 64 20.21 6.96 24.13
C GLU A 64 18.98 7.74 23.65
N GLU A 65 19.08 9.07 23.55
CA GLU A 65 18.03 9.92 23.01
C GLU A 65 17.72 9.63 21.54
N VAL A 66 18.75 9.46 20.70
CA VAL A 66 18.56 9.08 19.28
C VAL A 66 17.83 7.74 19.21
N GLN A 67 18.28 6.74 19.97
CA GLN A 67 17.69 5.41 19.94
C GLN A 67 16.26 5.39 20.47
N ALA A 68 15.97 6.17 21.52
CA ALA A 68 14.61 6.34 22.02
C ALA A 68 13.68 6.91 20.94
N ASN A 69 14.13 7.93 20.21
CA ASN A 69 13.36 8.51 19.12
C ASN A 69 13.15 7.53 17.95
N ILE A 70 14.16 6.71 17.62
CA ILE A 70 14.03 5.64 16.61
C ILE A 70 12.96 4.62 17.06
N ASN A 71 13.00 4.21 18.33
CA ASN A 71 12.07 3.23 18.90
C ASN A 71 10.62 3.76 18.98
N LEU A 72 10.43 5.09 19.00
CA LEU A 72 9.11 5.74 19.00
C LEU A 72 8.59 6.04 17.58
N GLY A 73 9.30 5.63 16.52
CA GLY A 73 8.91 5.89 15.13
C GLY A 73 7.46 5.48 14.81
N ASP A 74 7.03 4.28 15.23
CA ASP A 74 5.66 3.80 15.04
C ASP A 74 4.65 4.62 15.85
N THR A 75 5.00 5.04 17.06
CA THR A 75 4.17 5.92 17.89
C THR A 75 3.95 7.25 17.20
N TYR A 76 5.01 7.86 16.65
CA TYR A 76 4.89 9.11 15.89
C TYR A 76 4.04 8.93 14.63
N ALA A 77 4.22 7.83 13.90
CA ALA A 77 3.39 7.49 12.75
C ALA A 77 1.90 7.40 13.11
N LYS A 78 1.56 6.71 14.22
CA LYS A 78 0.17 6.62 14.70
C LYS A 78 -0.40 7.96 15.15
N ILE A 79 0.43 8.86 15.69
CA ILE A 79 0.02 10.23 15.99
C ILE A 79 -0.30 10.98 14.69
N VAL A 80 0.53 10.86 13.66
CA VAL A 80 0.29 11.50 12.35
C VAL A 80 -1.02 11.04 11.71
N GLU A 81 -1.32 9.74 11.80
CA GLU A 81 -2.56 9.13 11.28
C GLU A 81 -3.81 9.46 12.11
N SER A 82 -3.65 10.09 13.28
CA SER A 82 -4.77 10.32 14.21
C SER A 82 -5.74 11.40 13.74
N ASP A 83 -7.00 11.28 14.17
CA ASP A 83 -8.04 12.29 13.93
C ASP A 83 -7.69 13.65 14.56
N ASP A 84 -6.86 13.69 15.60
CA ASP A 84 -6.38 14.93 16.22
C ASP A 84 -5.50 15.72 15.26
N VAL A 85 -4.57 15.05 14.58
CA VAL A 85 -3.73 15.67 13.55
C VAL A 85 -4.58 16.05 12.35
N ALA A 86 -5.46 15.16 11.87
CA ALA A 86 -6.34 15.45 10.74
C ALA A 86 -7.26 16.67 11.00
N ARG A 87 -7.75 16.84 12.23
CA ARG A 87 -8.61 17.96 12.64
C ARG A 87 -7.85 19.29 12.60
N VAL A 88 -6.60 19.31 13.06
CA VAL A 88 -5.74 20.51 13.00
C VAL A 88 -5.30 20.78 11.57
N ALA A 89 -4.92 19.75 10.82
CA ALA A 89 -4.56 19.85 9.39
C ALA A 89 -5.72 20.45 8.59
N ARG A 90 -6.95 20.00 8.84
CA ARG A 90 -8.15 20.53 8.20
C ARG A 90 -8.30 22.03 8.36
N GLN A 91 -7.92 22.60 9.51
CA GLN A 91 -7.99 24.04 9.75
C GLN A 91 -6.98 24.83 8.91
N LYS A 92 -5.82 24.24 8.63
CA LYS A 92 -4.73 24.80 7.81
C LYS A 92 -4.98 24.73 6.30
N LEU A 93 -5.94 23.92 5.86
CA LEU A 93 -6.24 23.76 4.44
C LEU A 93 -6.95 24.99 3.83
N PRO A 94 -6.73 25.24 2.52
CA PRO A 94 -7.53 26.22 1.76
C PRO A 94 -9.04 25.95 1.89
N LYS A 95 -9.85 27.02 1.92
CA LYS A 95 -11.31 26.92 2.12
C LYS A 95 -11.99 25.94 1.15
N SER A 96 -11.54 25.86 -0.10
CA SER A 96 -12.08 24.95 -1.12
C SER A 96 -11.87 23.48 -0.76
N ILE A 97 -10.68 23.11 -0.27
CA ILE A 97 -10.35 21.73 0.14
C ILE A 97 -11.01 21.42 1.48
N ARG A 98 -10.94 22.34 2.45
CA ARG A 98 -11.52 22.17 3.81
C ARG A 98 -13.02 21.88 3.82
N LYS A 99 -13.76 22.43 2.86
CA LYS A 99 -15.20 22.17 2.69
C LYS A 99 -15.47 20.80 2.05
N LYS A 100 -14.57 20.31 1.19
CA LYS A 100 -14.73 19.05 0.46
C LYS A 100 -14.39 17.82 1.33
N TYR A 101 -13.42 17.95 2.24
CA TYR A 101 -12.94 16.83 3.06
C TYR A 101 -13.24 17.03 4.55
N SER A 102 -13.88 16.02 5.16
CA SER A 102 -14.06 15.91 6.61
C SER A 102 -12.76 15.47 7.29
N THR A 103 -12.72 15.56 8.63
CA THR A 103 -11.58 15.06 9.42
C THR A 103 -11.30 13.58 9.14
N ASN A 104 -12.34 12.74 9.18
CA ASN A 104 -12.20 11.29 8.97
C ASN A 104 -11.74 10.96 7.55
N GLN A 105 -12.18 11.74 6.56
CA GLN A 105 -11.68 11.58 5.19
C GLN A 105 -10.19 11.92 5.13
N ILE A 106 -9.76 13.03 5.74
CA ILE A 106 -8.33 13.39 5.79
C ILE A 106 -7.51 12.32 6.50
N SER A 107 -7.92 11.82 7.66
CA SER A 107 -7.18 10.76 8.36
C SER A 107 -7.10 9.48 7.53
N SER A 108 -8.18 9.09 6.84
CA SER A 108 -8.17 7.92 5.93
C SER A 108 -7.27 8.05 4.70
N MET A 109 -6.93 9.28 4.29
CA MET A 109 -6.04 9.55 3.16
C MET A 109 -4.56 9.51 3.55
N VAL A 110 -4.25 9.58 4.86
CA VAL A 110 -2.90 9.66 5.40
C VAL A 110 -2.39 8.27 5.74
N LYS A 111 -1.17 7.99 5.33
CA LYS A 111 -0.40 6.84 5.80
C LYS A 111 0.97 7.30 6.24
N ALA A 112 1.38 6.95 7.46
CA ALA A 112 2.69 7.27 7.98
C ALA A 112 3.47 6.00 8.30
N ASP A 113 4.75 5.96 7.90
CA ASP A 113 5.63 4.82 8.15
C ASP A 113 6.99 5.33 8.65
N PRO A 114 7.54 4.80 9.75
CA PRO A 114 8.89 5.14 10.16
C PRO A 114 9.91 4.58 9.15
N VAL A 115 10.99 5.34 8.94
CA VAL A 115 12.12 4.88 8.12
C VAL A 115 13.10 4.14 9.03
N MET A 116 13.35 2.87 8.70
CA MET A 116 14.19 1.97 9.49
C MET A 116 15.52 2.60 9.90
N GLN A 117 15.88 2.45 11.18
CA GLN A 117 17.14 2.93 11.76
C GLN A 117 17.36 4.44 11.62
N THR A 118 16.28 5.23 11.52
CA THR A 118 16.35 6.70 11.48
C THR A 118 15.27 7.32 12.36
N THR A 119 15.41 8.61 12.65
CA THR A 119 14.36 9.40 13.32
C THR A 119 13.32 9.98 12.35
N ILE A 120 13.33 9.52 11.10
CA ILE A 120 12.45 10.01 10.04
C ILE A 120 11.15 9.20 10.03
N VAL A 121 10.02 9.91 9.96
CA VAL A 121 8.72 9.33 9.62
C VAL A 121 8.29 9.88 8.26
N LYS A 122 7.98 8.97 7.35
CA LYS A 122 7.49 9.28 6.01
C LYS A 122 5.98 9.39 6.04
N VAL A 123 5.43 10.51 5.58
CA VAL A 123 3.99 10.73 5.51
C VAL A 123 3.56 10.78 4.06
N ASN A 124 2.68 9.87 3.67
CA ASN A 124 2.09 9.78 2.35
C ASN A 124 0.62 10.18 2.43
N VAL A 125 0.17 10.99 1.47
CA VAL A 125 -1.26 11.28 1.31
C VAL A 125 -1.72 10.89 -0.08
N LYS A 126 -2.77 10.07 -0.15
CA LYS A 126 -3.40 9.64 -1.40
C LYS A 126 -4.66 10.46 -1.67
N ALA A 127 -4.79 11.07 -2.84
CA ALA A 127 -5.95 11.87 -3.22
C ALA A 127 -6.28 11.79 -4.72
N GLU A 128 -7.48 12.24 -5.09
CA GLU A 128 -7.96 12.27 -6.49
C GLU A 128 -7.15 13.20 -7.40
N THR A 129 -6.43 14.19 -6.84
CA THR A 129 -5.64 15.14 -7.63
C THR A 129 -4.33 15.46 -6.93
N ALA A 130 -3.29 15.71 -7.72
CA ALA A 130 -1.96 16.11 -7.23
C ALA A 130 -2.00 17.33 -6.30
N LYS A 131 -2.85 18.32 -6.62
CA LYS A 131 -3.02 19.51 -5.79
C LYS A 131 -3.61 19.17 -4.42
N VAL A 132 -4.60 18.27 -4.37
CA VAL A 132 -5.21 17.89 -3.09
C VAL A 132 -4.24 17.08 -2.26
N SER A 133 -3.50 16.12 -2.85
CA SER A 133 -2.52 15.33 -2.11
C SER A 133 -1.41 16.20 -1.53
N SER A 134 -0.88 17.16 -2.31
CA SER A 134 0.21 18.05 -1.87
C SER A 134 -0.23 19.00 -0.75
N GLU A 135 -1.43 19.59 -0.87
CA GLU A 135 -1.96 20.50 0.16
C GLU A 135 -2.25 19.76 1.47
N ILE A 136 -2.83 18.56 1.39
CA ILE A 136 -3.14 17.76 2.58
C ILE A 136 -1.88 17.24 3.24
N VAL A 137 -0.88 16.70 2.50
CA VAL A 137 0.35 16.20 3.14
C VAL A 137 1.12 17.31 3.85
N ASN A 138 1.15 18.52 3.27
CA ASN A 138 1.75 19.68 3.90
C ASN A 138 0.99 20.08 5.18
N ALA A 139 -0.34 20.19 5.11
CA ALA A 139 -1.16 20.54 6.27
C ALA A 139 -1.08 19.48 7.39
N VAL A 140 -1.02 18.20 7.05
CA VAL A 140 -0.90 17.07 7.98
C VAL A 140 0.45 17.08 8.66
N THR A 141 1.54 17.26 7.92
CA THR A 141 2.89 17.33 8.51
C THR A 141 3.08 18.59 9.37
N ASP A 142 2.54 19.73 8.96
CA ASP A 142 2.53 20.95 9.78
C ASP A 142 1.73 20.75 11.08
N ALA A 143 0.58 20.06 11.01
CA ALA A 143 -0.22 19.72 12.18
C ALA A 143 0.48 18.67 13.07
N ALA A 144 1.13 17.66 12.49
CA ALA A 144 1.88 16.64 13.22
C ALA A 144 3.02 17.27 14.02
N ALA A 145 3.74 18.24 13.46
CA ALA A 145 4.79 18.97 14.16
C ALA A 145 4.28 19.71 15.41
N GLU A 146 3.00 20.10 15.45
CA GLU A 146 2.37 20.71 16.62
C GLU A 146 1.81 19.68 17.62
N GLN A 147 1.35 18.52 17.14
CA GLN A 147 0.66 17.53 17.97
C GLN A 147 1.60 16.48 18.57
N ILE A 148 2.67 16.11 17.88
CA ILE A 148 3.65 15.13 18.38
C ILE A 148 4.24 15.59 19.73
N PRO A 149 4.74 16.84 19.89
CA PRO A 149 5.24 17.31 21.20
C PRO A 149 4.18 17.39 22.30
N LYS A 150 2.91 17.57 21.95
CA LYS A 150 1.80 17.58 22.95
C LYS A 150 1.50 16.19 23.49
N LYS A 151 1.67 15.16 22.66
CA LYS A 151 1.40 13.76 23.02
C LYS A 151 2.63 13.04 23.56
N VAL A 152 3.81 13.45 23.13
CA VAL A 152 5.10 12.90 23.55
C VAL A 152 6.00 14.05 23.98
N PRO A 153 5.89 14.58 25.21
CA PRO A 153 6.63 15.77 25.64
C PRO A 153 8.16 15.62 25.62
N SER A 154 8.67 14.40 25.61
CA SER A 154 10.10 14.09 25.50
C SER A 154 10.64 14.16 24.06
N VAL A 155 9.76 14.23 23.06
CA VAL A 155 10.18 14.47 21.67
C VAL A 155 10.67 15.92 21.60
N GLY A 156 11.90 16.15 21.15
CA GLY A 156 12.38 17.52 21.02
C GLY A 156 11.74 18.23 19.84
N LYS A 157 12.54 18.80 18.95
CA LYS A 157 12.02 19.55 17.81
C LYS A 157 11.60 18.61 16.70
N ILE A 158 10.53 18.97 16.00
CA ILE A 158 10.13 18.31 14.75
C ILE A 158 10.62 19.16 13.60
N SER A 159 11.58 18.63 12.83
CA SER A 159 12.03 19.20 11.57
C SER A 159 11.18 18.64 10.44
N LEU A 160 10.71 19.52 9.55
CA LEU A 160 9.94 19.14 8.39
C LEU A 160 10.80 19.29 7.14
N PHE A 161 10.74 18.30 6.25
CA PHE A 161 11.35 18.40 4.93
C PHE A 161 10.61 19.44 4.08
N ALA A 162 11.17 19.73 2.90
CA ALA A 162 10.62 20.68 1.95
C ALA A 162 9.12 20.45 1.74
N ARG A 163 8.39 21.54 1.50
CA ARG A 163 6.96 21.46 1.21
C ARG A 163 6.76 20.80 -0.14
N GLU A 164 5.76 19.94 -0.21
CA GLU A 164 5.37 19.26 -1.44
C GLU A 164 4.55 20.19 -2.33
N THR A 165 4.77 20.11 -3.64
CA THR A 165 3.97 20.79 -4.66
C THR A 165 3.18 19.77 -5.48
N ALA A 166 2.24 20.26 -6.30
CA ALA A 166 1.51 19.38 -7.20
C ALA A 166 2.41 18.71 -8.25
N GLY A 167 3.57 19.30 -8.58
CA GLY A 167 4.53 18.71 -9.52
C GLY A 167 5.28 17.51 -8.97
N ASP A 168 5.37 17.40 -7.63
CA ASP A 168 6.10 16.33 -6.94
C ASP A 168 5.24 15.07 -6.74
N ALA A 169 3.92 15.19 -6.90
CA ALA A 169 2.98 14.11 -6.68
C ALA A 169 3.13 12.98 -7.70
N GLN A 170 3.20 11.74 -7.20
CA GLN A 170 3.29 10.55 -8.04
C GLN A 170 1.89 10.04 -8.40
N SER A 171 1.64 9.81 -9.68
CA SER A 171 0.40 9.16 -10.14
C SER A 171 0.47 7.65 -9.92
N VAL A 172 -0.50 7.09 -9.20
CA VAL A 172 -0.62 5.66 -8.92
C VAL A 172 -1.95 5.17 -9.45
N THR A 173 -1.90 4.20 -10.37
CA THR A 173 -3.09 3.67 -11.04
C THR A 173 -3.41 2.27 -10.55
N THR A 174 -4.63 2.07 -10.03
CA THR A 174 -5.08 0.82 -9.42
C THR A 174 -6.53 0.48 -9.81
N PRO A 175 -6.89 -0.83 -9.90
CA PRO A 175 -6.00 -1.99 -9.91
C PRO A 175 -5.13 -2.05 -11.18
N SER A 176 -3.93 -2.63 -11.07
CA SER A 176 -3.06 -2.79 -12.23
C SER A 176 -3.58 -3.89 -13.16
N ILE A 177 -3.93 -3.53 -14.40
CA ILE A 177 -4.37 -4.49 -15.44
C ILE A 177 -3.38 -5.64 -15.54
N LYS A 178 -2.07 -5.35 -15.64
CA LYS A 178 -1.02 -6.37 -15.75
C LYS A 178 -1.04 -7.36 -14.59
N LYS A 179 -1.15 -6.86 -13.34
CA LYS A 179 -1.18 -7.72 -12.14
C LYS A 179 -2.43 -8.59 -12.11
N PHE A 180 -3.60 -8.02 -12.40
CA PHE A 180 -4.86 -8.77 -12.36
C PHE A 180 -5.02 -9.75 -13.52
N THR A 181 -4.50 -9.43 -14.71
CA THR A 181 -4.39 -10.41 -15.81
C THR A 181 -3.50 -11.59 -15.40
N LEU A 182 -2.37 -11.35 -14.73
CA LEU A 182 -1.49 -12.43 -14.27
C LEU A 182 -2.15 -13.27 -13.17
N ILE A 183 -2.81 -12.63 -12.20
CA ILE A 183 -3.56 -13.34 -11.14
C ILE A 183 -4.68 -14.18 -11.77
N GLY A 184 -5.45 -13.61 -12.71
CA GLY A 184 -6.47 -14.32 -13.47
C GLY A 184 -5.89 -15.51 -14.22
N ALA A 185 -4.79 -15.31 -14.95
CA ALA A 185 -4.12 -16.39 -15.68
C ALA A 185 -3.65 -17.51 -14.74
N ALA A 186 -3.02 -17.17 -13.61
CA ALA A 186 -2.59 -18.15 -12.62
C ALA A 186 -3.77 -18.95 -12.04
N ALA A 187 -4.88 -18.28 -11.72
CA ALA A 187 -6.10 -18.94 -11.27
C ALA A 187 -6.69 -19.87 -12.35
N GLY A 188 -6.73 -19.42 -13.60
CA GLY A 188 -7.18 -20.21 -14.74
C GLY A 188 -6.30 -21.42 -15.01
N PHE A 189 -4.99 -21.30 -14.84
CA PHE A 189 -4.04 -22.42 -14.96
C PHE A 189 -4.31 -23.49 -13.89
N LEU A 190 -4.43 -23.08 -12.61
CA LEU A 190 -4.74 -24.01 -11.52
C LEU A 190 -6.09 -24.70 -11.73
N PHE A 191 -7.11 -23.94 -12.12
CA PHE A 191 -8.44 -24.47 -12.42
C PHE A 191 -8.41 -25.43 -13.61
N GLY A 192 -7.71 -25.07 -14.68
CA GLY A 192 -7.51 -25.91 -15.85
C GLY A 192 -6.81 -27.22 -15.52
N MET A 193 -5.82 -27.21 -14.62
CA MET A 193 -5.20 -28.45 -14.13
C MET A 193 -6.20 -29.35 -13.42
N VAL A 194 -6.99 -28.81 -12.48
CA VAL A 194 -8.01 -29.59 -11.77
C VAL A 194 -8.98 -30.23 -12.75
N LEU A 195 -9.49 -29.47 -13.72
CA LEU A 195 -10.38 -29.98 -14.77
C LEU A 195 -9.72 -31.08 -15.61
N ALA A 196 -8.46 -30.90 -16.02
CA ALA A 196 -7.72 -31.90 -16.77
C ALA A 196 -7.61 -33.24 -16.03
N PHE A 197 -7.34 -33.20 -14.72
CA PHE A 197 -7.30 -34.40 -13.88
C PHE A 197 -8.68 -35.04 -13.75
N SER A 198 -9.72 -34.26 -13.50
CA SER A 198 -11.10 -34.75 -13.39
C SER A 198 -11.57 -35.44 -14.67
N VAL A 199 -11.42 -34.78 -15.82
CA VAL A 199 -11.80 -35.33 -17.13
C VAL A 199 -11.04 -36.62 -17.43
N THR A 200 -9.72 -36.63 -17.20
CA THR A 200 -8.91 -37.83 -17.48
C THR A 200 -9.22 -39.00 -16.54
N THR A 201 -9.61 -38.70 -15.31
CA THR A 201 -9.99 -39.73 -14.33
C THR A 201 -11.32 -40.35 -14.71
N TRP A 202 -12.31 -39.55 -15.09
CA TRP A 202 -13.61 -40.03 -15.55
C TRP A 202 -13.53 -40.85 -16.83
N ILE A 203 -12.73 -40.42 -17.83
CA ILE A 203 -12.54 -41.16 -19.08
C ILE A 203 -11.86 -42.53 -18.86
N LYS A 204 -11.09 -42.71 -17.78
CA LYS A 204 -10.44 -44.00 -17.47
C LYS A 204 -11.26 -44.92 -16.56
N LEU A 205 -12.32 -44.40 -15.93
CA LEU A 205 -13.17 -45.12 -14.96
C LEU A 205 -14.45 -45.69 -15.60
N ILE A 206 -14.82 -45.18 -16.77
CA ILE A 206 -15.89 -45.69 -17.65
C ILE A 206 -15.22 -46.48 -18.78
#